data_AF-A0A6A4CFF7-F1
#
_entry.id   AF-A0A6A4CFF7-F1
#
_cell.length_a   1.000
_cell.length_b   1.000
_cell.length_c   1.000
_cell.angle_alpha   90.00
_cell.angle_beta   90.00
_cell.angle_gamma   90.00
#
_symmetry.space_group_name_H-M   'P 1'
#
loop_
_entity.id
_entity.type
_entity.pdbx_description
1 polymer ?
#
loop_
_entity_poly.entity_id
_entity_poly.type
_entity_poly.pdbx_seq_one_letter_code
_entity_poly.pdbx_strand_id
1 'polypeptide(L)'
;MSSPAVMVFRVLAGMATICMVSSPSLLMYRIHKQKHVGVASVFPLAALLANSHVWMMYGYIKGMWFPVFACFLYGECCAVVFLSVYTSDKGYVARTLAVFLSVLAVITIYAVVGGLGYTGQSTNSVGTIVGILADGAGICLYGAPMEKLFQVLKHKSAVFINVHMVIAGLVNNSIWLVYGLLITNWFIIFINVLFVSANTFTLCLYRVYDPRTHPLQDGWDTHDVDQGEISVCIELTPRMETKKSLTSLPSPEFSYMASPRLESLRQ
;
A
#
# COMPACT_ATOMS: atom_id res chain seq x y z
N MET A 1 23.14 -17.40 23.85
CA MET A 1 21.86 -16.93 24.43
C MET A 1 21.65 -15.51 23.93
N SER A 2 20.53 -15.20 23.27
CA SER A 2 20.22 -13.82 22.85
C SER A 2 20.04 -12.93 24.09
N SER A 3 20.62 -11.72 24.07
CA SER A 3 20.44 -10.74 25.15
C SER A 3 18.94 -10.52 25.45
N PRO A 4 18.53 -10.31 26.72
CA PRO A 4 17.15 -9.98 27.06
C PRO A 4 16.55 -8.86 26.20
N ALA A 5 17.37 -7.85 25.85
CA ALA A 5 16.96 -6.76 24.96
C ALA A 5 16.53 -7.26 23.57
N VAL A 6 17.25 -8.22 22.98
CA VAL A 6 16.89 -8.82 21.69
C VAL A 6 15.54 -9.51 21.80
N MET A 7 15.27 -10.23 22.89
CA MET A 7 14.00 -10.94 23.06
C MET A 7 12.82 -9.97 23.18
N VAL A 8 12.97 -8.89 23.95
CA VAL A 8 11.96 -7.84 24.06
C VAL A 8 11.64 -7.24 22.69
N PHE A 9 12.65 -6.82 21.93
CA PHE A 9 12.44 -6.23 20.61
C PHE A 9 11.93 -7.23 19.58
N ARG A 10 12.24 -8.53 19.69
CA ARG A 10 11.62 -9.57 18.87
C ARG A 10 10.11 -9.63 19.09
N VAL A 11 9.66 -9.64 20.35
CA VAL A 11 8.24 -9.70 20.69
C VAL A 11 7.53 -8.43 20.25
N LEU A 12 8.10 -7.26 20.53
CA LEU A 12 7.55 -5.97 20.12
C LEU A 12 7.42 -5.85 18.59
N ALA A 13 8.47 -6.21 17.85
CA ALA A 13 8.46 -6.19 16.39
C ALA A 13 7.39 -7.13 15.83
N GLY A 14 7.27 -8.34 16.40
CA GLY A 14 6.24 -9.29 15.98
C GLY A 14 4.82 -8.78 16.24
N MET A 15 4.55 -8.25 17.43
CA MET A 15 3.25 -7.64 17.75
C MET A 15 2.93 -6.46 16.83
N ALA A 16 3.89 -5.55 16.62
CA ALA A 16 3.70 -4.39 15.77
C ALA A 16 3.39 -4.78 14.32
N THR A 17 4.11 -5.78 13.77
CA THR A 17 3.85 -6.31 12.43
C THR A 17 2.46 -6.93 12.33
N ILE A 18 2.05 -7.76 13.29
CA ILE A 18 0.71 -8.39 13.27
C ILE A 18 -0.39 -7.32 13.29
N CYS A 19 -0.26 -6.29 14.14
CA CYS A 19 -1.21 -5.19 14.19
C CYS A 19 -1.29 -4.43 12.87
N MET A 20 -0.14 -4.05 12.30
CA MET A 20 -0.08 -3.28 11.04
C MET A 20 -0.63 -4.08 9.86
N VAL A 21 -0.28 -5.36 9.74
CA VAL A 21 -0.73 -6.22 8.65
C VAL A 21 -2.22 -6.56 8.77
N SER A 22 -2.76 -6.62 9.99
CA SER A 22 -4.19 -6.85 10.21
C SER A 22 -5.04 -5.60 9.98
N SER A 23 -4.43 -4.41 9.89
CA SER A 23 -5.16 -3.13 9.75
C SER A 23 -6.12 -3.07 8.54
N PRO A 24 -5.82 -3.63 7.35
CA PRO A 24 -6.75 -3.59 6.22
C PRO A 24 -7.96 -4.51 6.36
N SER A 25 -8.01 -5.38 7.38
CA SER A 25 -9.07 -6.39 7.55
C SER A 25 -10.48 -5.77 7.62
N LEU A 26 -10.63 -4.62 8.29
CA LEU A 26 -11.90 -3.90 8.38
C LEU A 26 -12.36 -3.38 7.02
N LEU A 27 -11.43 -2.86 6.22
CA LEU A 27 -11.72 -2.42 4.85
C LEU A 27 -12.11 -3.62 3.97
N MET A 28 -11.38 -4.73 4.05
CA MET A 28 -11.70 -5.93 3.28
C MET A 28 -13.07 -6.49 3.63
N TYR A 29 -13.44 -6.46 4.91
CA TYR A 29 -14.78 -6.85 5.36
C TYR A 29 -15.87 -5.97 4.74
N ARG A 30 -15.67 -4.64 4.70
CA ARG A 30 -16.60 -3.70 4.06
C ARG A 30 -16.74 -3.97 2.55
N ILE A 31 -15.61 -4.12 1.85
CA ILE A 31 -15.59 -4.42 0.41
C ILE A 31 -16.31 -5.73 0.11
N HIS A 32 -16.04 -6.78 0.89
CA HIS A 32 -16.72 -8.06 0.75
C HIS A 32 -18.24 -7.93 0.91
N LYS A 33 -18.70 -7.15 1.90
CA LYS A 33 -20.13 -6.92 2.13
C LYS A 33 -20.79 -6.09 1.02
N GLN A 34 -20.08 -5.11 0.48
CA GLN A 34 -20.57 -4.21 -0.56
C GLN A 34 -20.62 -4.87 -1.95
N LYS A 35 -19.94 -6.01 -2.15
CA LYS A 35 -19.87 -6.77 -3.42
C LYS A 35 -19.45 -5.96 -4.64
N HIS A 36 -18.94 -4.74 -4.45
CA HIS A 36 -18.31 -3.94 -5.48
C HIS A 36 -16.91 -3.58 -5.02
N VAL A 37 -15.94 -3.83 -5.87
CA VAL A 37 -14.53 -3.54 -5.56
C VAL A 37 -14.18 -2.08 -5.87
N GLY A 38 -15.16 -1.28 -6.33
CA GLY A 38 -14.92 0.09 -6.80
C GLY A 38 -13.80 0.16 -7.84
N VAL A 39 -13.10 1.29 -7.87
CA VAL A 39 -11.86 1.53 -8.65
C VAL A 39 -10.61 1.16 -7.84
N ALA A 40 -10.76 0.46 -6.70
CA ALA A 40 -9.66 0.20 -5.79
C ALA A 40 -8.56 -0.62 -6.48
N SER A 41 -7.33 -0.11 -6.40
CA SER A 41 -6.17 -0.74 -7.02
C SER A 41 -5.83 -2.05 -6.32
N VAL A 42 -5.57 -3.11 -7.08
CA VAL A 42 -5.07 -4.41 -6.58
C VAL A 42 -3.60 -4.30 -6.15
N PHE A 43 -2.90 -3.30 -6.69
CA PHE A 43 -1.45 -3.15 -6.55
C PHE A 43 -0.97 -3.13 -5.09
N PRO A 44 -1.59 -2.43 -4.13
CA PRO A 44 -1.15 -2.44 -2.75
C PRO A 44 -1.23 -3.81 -2.07
N LEU A 45 -2.28 -4.59 -2.38
CA LEU A 45 -2.42 -5.96 -1.86
C LEU A 45 -1.39 -6.91 -2.48
N ALA A 46 -1.13 -6.77 -3.79
CA ALA A 46 -0.10 -7.53 -4.47
C ALA A 46 1.32 -7.17 -3.98
N ALA A 47 1.59 -5.88 -3.74
CA ALA A 47 2.84 -5.40 -3.15
C ALA A 47 3.00 -5.89 -1.70
N LEU A 48 1.91 -5.95 -0.93
CA LEU A 48 1.92 -6.51 0.43
C LEU A 48 2.26 -8.00 0.39
N LEU A 49 1.64 -8.77 -0.52
CA LEU A 49 1.97 -10.18 -0.73
C LEU A 49 3.44 -10.36 -1.08
N ALA A 50 3.94 -9.59 -2.05
CA ALA A 50 5.32 -9.69 -2.49
C ALA A 50 6.32 -9.34 -1.39
N ASN A 51 6.09 -8.24 -0.66
CA ASN A 51 6.91 -7.85 0.48
C ASN A 51 6.91 -8.95 1.56
N SER A 52 5.74 -9.46 1.94
CA SER A 52 5.64 -10.52 2.95
C SER A 52 6.35 -11.79 2.52
N HIS A 53 6.16 -12.22 1.29
CA HIS A 53 6.77 -13.44 0.78
C HIS A 53 8.30 -13.35 0.76
N VAL A 54 8.87 -12.26 0.22
CA VAL A 54 10.33 -12.14 0.09
C VAL A 54 11.00 -11.97 1.46
N TRP A 55 10.39 -11.24 2.41
CA TRP A 55 10.88 -11.16 3.80
C TRP A 55 10.77 -12.49 4.55
N MET A 56 9.72 -13.27 4.31
CA MET A 56 9.60 -14.64 4.83
C MET A 56 10.75 -15.51 4.30
N MET A 57 11.01 -15.51 2.99
CA MET A 57 12.11 -16.28 2.39
C MET A 57 13.48 -15.81 2.90
N TYR A 58 13.67 -14.51 3.10
CA TYR A 58 14.88 -13.96 3.73
C TYR A 58 15.06 -14.49 5.15
N GLY A 59 13.98 -14.49 5.95
CA GLY A 59 13.94 -15.05 7.29
C GLY A 59 14.31 -16.53 7.31
N TYR A 60 13.78 -17.31 6.36
CA TYR A 60 14.10 -18.72 6.20
C TYR A 60 15.60 -18.94 5.91
N ILE A 61 16.17 -18.26 4.90
CA ILE A 61 17.58 -18.41 4.53
C ILE A 61 18.53 -18.01 5.66
N LYS A 62 18.20 -16.95 6.40
CA LYS A 62 19.01 -16.46 7.53
C LYS A 62 18.71 -17.15 8.86
N GLY A 63 17.80 -18.13 8.90
CA GLY A 63 17.42 -18.84 10.13
C GLY A 63 16.72 -17.95 11.18
N MET A 64 16.11 -16.86 10.75
CA MET A 64 15.42 -15.89 11.62
C MET A 64 13.93 -16.26 11.77
N TRP A 65 13.68 -17.32 12.54
CA TRP A 65 12.33 -17.89 12.71
C TRP A 65 11.30 -16.90 13.30
N PHE A 66 11.70 -16.10 14.29
CA PHE A 66 10.84 -15.07 14.89
C PHE A 66 11.64 -13.77 15.16
N PRO A 67 11.09 -12.58 14.83
CA PRO A 67 9.77 -12.32 14.24
C PRO A 67 9.72 -12.45 12.72
N VAL A 68 10.86 -12.42 12.02
CA VAL A 68 10.92 -12.26 10.56
C VAL A 68 10.13 -13.35 9.83
N PHE A 69 10.54 -14.62 9.90
CA PHE A 69 9.82 -15.67 9.18
C PHE A 69 8.34 -15.77 9.60
N ALA A 70 8.06 -15.90 10.89
CA ALA A 70 6.69 -16.15 11.39
C ALA A 70 5.70 -15.00 11.11
N CYS A 71 6.09 -13.74 11.32
CA CYS A 71 5.16 -12.62 11.17
C CYS A 71 4.94 -12.27 9.70
N PHE A 72 5.95 -12.45 8.85
CA PHE A 72 5.79 -12.25 7.41
C PHE A 72 5.06 -13.43 6.75
N LEU A 73 5.18 -14.66 7.27
CA LEU A 73 4.30 -15.78 6.88
C LEU A 73 2.84 -15.48 7.24
N TYR A 74 2.57 -14.98 8.45
CA TYR A 74 1.23 -14.52 8.82
C TYR A 74 0.73 -13.45 7.84
N GLY A 75 1.59 -12.49 7.49
CA GLY A 75 1.21 -11.44 6.55
C GLY A 75 1.00 -11.91 5.11
N GLU A 76 1.72 -12.93 4.67
CA GLU A 76 1.48 -13.62 3.40
C GLU A 76 0.09 -14.28 3.39
N CYS A 77 -0.24 -15.02 4.45
CA CYS A 77 -1.58 -15.62 4.61
C CYS A 77 -2.68 -14.54 4.58
N CYS A 78 -2.51 -13.45 5.32
CA CYS A 78 -3.46 -12.33 5.28
C CYS A 78 -3.59 -11.72 3.88
N ALA A 79 -2.47 -11.49 3.19
CA ALA A 79 -2.48 -10.92 1.84
C ALA A 79 -3.19 -11.83 0.83
N VAL A 80 -2.99 -13.15 0.91
CA VAL A 80 -3.71 -14.14 0.07
C VAL A 80 -5.21 -14.08 0.33
N VAL A 81 -5.64 -14.00 1.60
CA VAL A 81 -7.05 -13.86 1.96
C VAL A 81 -7.63 -12.54 1.44
N PHE A 82 -6.90 -11.43 1.57
CA PHE A 82 -7.36 -10.13 1.06
C PHE A 82 -7.47 -10.13 -0.48
N LEU A 83 -6.54 -10.79 -1.17
CA LEU A 83 -6.55 -10.92 -2.61
C LEU A 83 -7.69 -11.82 -3.11
N SER A 84 -8.04 -12.89 -2.40
CA SER A 84 -9.15 -13.77 -2.80
C SER A 84 -10.52 -13.07 -2.76
N VAL A 85 -10.70 -12.15 -1.81
CA VAL A 85 -11.88 -11.27 -1.76
C VAL A 85 -11.94 -10.36 -3.00
N TYR A 86 -10.79 -9.89 -3.49
CA TYR A 86 -10.68 -9.00 -4.65
C TYR A 86 -10.81 -9.70 -6.02
N THR A 87 -10.41 -10.98 -6.14
CA THR A 87 -10.38 -11.72 -7.41
C THR A 87 -11.74 -12.26 -7.84
N SER A 88 -12.75 -12.21 -6.96
CA SER A 88 -14.05 -12.84 -7.19
C SER A 88 -14.85 -12.27 -8.36
N ASP A 89 -14.43 -11.14 -8.96
CA ASP A 89 -15.27 -10.41 -9.93
C ASP A 89 -14.56 -9.87 -11.19
N LYS A 90 -13.24 -10.07 -11.36
CA LYS A 90 -12.50 -9.39 -12.45
C LYS A 90 -11.32 -10.21 -13.03
N GLY A 91 -11.43 -10.66 -14.29
CA GLY A 91 -10.39 -11.43 -14.98
C GLY A 91 -9.03 -10.72 -15.15
N TYR A 92 -9.00 -9.39 -15.19
CA TYR A 92 -7.75 -8.61 -15.16
C TYR A 92 -6.98 -8.81 -13.84
N VAL A 93 -7.69 -8.90 -12.71
CA VAL A 93 -7.09 -9.11 -11.38
C VAL A 93 -6.40 -10.47 -11.32
N ALA A 94 -7.03 -11.52 -11.88
CA ALA A 94 -6.44 -12.85 -11.98
C ALA A 94 -5.15 -12.84 -12.81
N ARG A 95 -5.11 -12.11 -13.93
CA ARG A 95 -3.89 -11.97 -14.75
C ARG A 95 -2.77 -11.27 -14.00
N THR A 96 -3.07 -10.15 -13.34
CA THR A 96 -2.09 -9.42 -12.51
C THR A 96 -1.56 -10.32 -11.39
N LEU A 97 -2.45 -11.02 -10.69
CA LEU A 97 -2.06 -11.94 -9.63
C LEU A 97 -1.19 -13.09 -10.16
N ALA A 98 -1.52 -13.67 -11.31
CA ALA A 98 -0.71 -14.73 -11.92
C ALA A 98 0.71 -14.26 -12.25
N VAL A 99 0.89 -13.03 -12.71
CA VAL A 99 2.22 -12.44 -12.95
C VAL A 99 2.98 -12.24 -11.63
N PHE A 100 2.33 -11.73 -10.59
CA PHE A 100 2.97 -11.60 -9.28
C PHE A 100 3.37 -12.96 -8.71
N LEU A 101 2.46 -13.94 -8.74
CA LEU A 101 2.72 -15.30 -8.23
C LEU A 101 3.82 -16.01 -9.00
N SER A 102 3.94 -15.80 -10.32
CA SER A 102 5.04 -16.40 -11.10
C SER A 102 6.40 -15.79 -10.73
N VAL A 103 6.46 -14.48 -10.52
CA VAL A 103 7.68 -13.81 -10.00
C VAL A 103 8.03 -14.33 -8.61
N LEU A 104 7.05 -14.44 -7.71
CA LEU A 104 7.27 -14.97 -6.37
C LEU A 104 7.75 -16.42 -6.42
N ALA A 105 7.16 -17.27 -7.25
CA ALA A 105 7.58 -18.66 -7.42
C ALA A 105 9.04 -18.78 -7.88
N VAL A 106 9.48 -17.92 -8.81
CA VAL A 106 10.90 -17.88 -9.24
C VAL A 106 11.81 -17.52 -8.06
N ILE A 107 11.44 -16.53 -7.26
CA ILE A 107 12.19 -16.14 -6.05
C ILE A 107 12.19 -17.30 -5.05
N THR A 108 11.06 -17.99 -4.85
CA THR A 108 10.96 -19.14 -3.94
C THR A 108 11.90 -20.26 -4.38
N ILE A 109 11.86 -20.62 -5.67
CA ILE A 109 12.70 -21.68 -6.24
C ILE A 109 14.17 -21.32 -6.05
N TYR A 110 14.58 -20.09 -6.38
CA TYR A 110 15.95 -19.63 -6.17
C TYR A 110 16.36 -19.71 -4.70
N ALA A 111 15.52 -19.24 -3.79
CA ALA A 111 15.78 -19.24 -2.35
C ALA A 111 15.88 -20.66 -1.76
N VAL A 112 15.03 -21.59 -2.20
CA VAL A 112 15.05 -22.99 -1.75
C VAL A 112 16.25 -23.74 -2.33
N VAL A 113 16.46 -23.68 -3.64
CA VAL A 113 17.60 -24.34 -4.32
C VAL A 113 18.92 -23.79 -3.80
N GLY A 114 19.01 -22.47 -3.59
CA GLY A 114 20.17 -21.82 -2.99
C GLY A 114 20.37 -22.15 -1.52
N GLY A 115 19.29 -22.19 -0.73
CA GLY A 115 19.34 -22.58 0.69
C GLY A 115 19.76 -24.03 0.90
N LEU A 116 19.39 -24.93 -0.02
CA LEU A 116 19.81 -26.35 -0.02
C LEU A 116 21.22 -26.57 -0.57
N GLY A 117 21.89 -25.53 -1.09
CA GLY A 117 23.27 -25.60 -1.58
C GLY A 117 23.44 -26.07 -3.03
N TYR A 118 22.35 -26.28 -3.78
CA TYR A 118 22.40 -26.77 -5.16
C TYR A 118 22.85 -25.70 -6.18
N THR A 119 22.92 -24.43 -5.79
CA THR A 119 23.41 -23.34 -6.66
C THR A 119 24.93 -23.18 -6.66
N GLY A 120 25.65 -23.92 -5.82
CA GLY A 120 27.09 -23.73 -5.59
C GLY A 120 27.45 -22.41 -4.91
N GLN A 121 26.46 -21.61 -4.48
CA GLN A 121 26.67 -20.37 -3.74
C GLN A 121 26.68 -20.61 -2.24
N SER A 122 27.39 -19.77 -1.49
CA SER A 122 27.26 -19.77 -0.03
C SER A 122 25.85 -19.32 0.40
N THR A 123 25.34 -19.85 1.51
CA THR A 123 24.07 -19.41 2.11
C THR A 123 24.06 -17.90 2.39
N ASN A 124 25.23 -17.30 2.64
CA ASN A 124 25.37 -15.87 2.81
C ASN A 124 25.13 -15.10 1.52
N SER A 125 25.67 -15.56 0.39
CA SER A 125 25.46 -14.95 -0.94
C SER A 125 23.99 -15.00 -1.35
N VAL A 126 23.34 -16.17 -1.18
CA VAL A 126 21.90 -16.34 -1.43
C VAL A 126 21.08 -15.40 -0.54
N GLY A 127 21.43 -15.35 0.75
CA GLY A 127 20.78 -14.44 1.70
C GLY A 127 20.96 -12.96 1.36
N THR A 128 22.10 -12.55 0.80
CA THR A 128 22.32 -11.18 0.32
C THR A 128 21.41 -10.85 -0.85
N ILE A 129 21.31 -11.75 -1.83
CA ILE A 129 20.44 -11.54 -3.01
C ILE A 129 18.98 -11.45 -2.59
N VAL A 130 18.51 -12.37 -1.75
CA VAL A 130 17.13 -12.33 -1.25
C VAL A 130 16.88 -11.12 -0.35
N GLY A 131 17.88 -10.68 0.43
CA GLY A 131 17.80 -9.45 1.23
C GLY A 131 17.62 -8.19 0.36
N ILE A 132 18.37 -8.08 -0.75
CA ILE A 132 18.20 -6.97 -1.71
C ILE A 132 16.79 -6.98 -2.31
N LEU A 133 16.28 -8.16 -2.69
CA LEU A 133 14.92 -8.30 -3.19
C LEU A 133 13.87 -7.94 -2.11
N ALA A 134 14.12 -8.28 -0.85
CA ALA A 134 13.24 -7.98 0.28
C ALA A 134 13.13 -6.46 0.52
N ASP A 135 14.27 -5.76 0.52
CA ASP A 135 14.30 -4.29 0.65
C ASP A 135 13.61 -3.63 -0.55
N GLY A 136 13.85 -4.12 -1.77
CA GLY A 136 13.18 -3.63 -2.98
C GLY A 136 11.65 -3.79 -2.90
N ALA A 137 11.17 -4.97 -2.49
CA ALA A 137 9.75 -5.22 -2.28
C ALA A 137 9.15 -4.31 -1.19
N GLY A 138 9.91 -4.06 -0.11
CA GLY A 138 9.55 -3.11 0.93
C GLY A 138 9.39 -1.68 0.39
N ILE A 139 10.35 -1.21 -0.40
CA ILE A 139 10.27 0.12 -1.04
C ILE A 139 9.05 0.22 -1.96
N CYS A 140 8.78 -0.82 -2.76
CA CYS A 140 7.61 -0.86 -3.63
C CYS A 140 6.29 -0.80 -2.83
N LEU A 141 6.20 -1.52 -1.71
CA LEU A 141 5.03 -1.47 -0.82
C LEU A 141 4.85 -0.07 -0.21
N TYR A 142 5.94 0.60 0.17
CA TYR A 142 5.91 1.96 0.69
C TYR A 142 5.63 3.04 -0.37
N GLY A 143 5.58 2.66 -1.65
CA GLY A 143 5.26 3.56 -2.75
C GLY A 143 3.90 4.24 -2.62
N ALA A 144 2.88 3.54 -2.13
CA ALA A 144 1.53 4.10 -1.98
C ALA A 144 1.47 5.25 -0.94
N PRO A 145 2.02 5.11 0.28
CA PRO A 145 2.20 6.25 1.19
C PRO A 145 3.02 7.41 0.59
N MET A 146 4.05 7.11 -0.19
CA MET A 146 4.87 8.14 -0.85
C MET A 146 4.10 8.92 -1.92
N GLU A 147 3.17 8.28 -2.63
CA GLU A 147 2.29 8.97 -3.57
C GLU A 147 1.40 10.01 -2.86
N LYS A 148 0.81 9.65 -1.71
CA LYS A 148 0.02 10.58 -0.89
C LYS A 148 0.88 11.76 -0.42
N LEU A 149 2.12 11.50 -0.03
CA LEU A 149 3.08 12.55 0.33
C LEU A 149 3.33 13.53 -0.84
N PHE A 150 3.47 13.02 -2.06
CA PHE A 150 3.60 13.85 -3.26
C PHE A 150 2.34 14.69 -3.52
N GLN A 151 1.15 14.12 -3.29
CA GLN A 151 -0.11 14.86 -3.40
C GLN A 151 -0.16 16.02 -2.37
N VAL A 152 0.30 15.81 -1.15
CA VAL A 152 0.36 16.85 -0.10
C VAL A 152 1.28 18.00 -0.53
N LEU A 153 2.47 17.68 -1.05
CA LEU A 153 3.39 18.69 -1.57
C LEU A 153 2.82 19.45 -2.77
N LYS A 154 2.13 18.76 -3.68
CA LYS A 154 1.53 19.34 -4.88
C LYS A 154 0.35 20.26 -4.56
N HIS A 155 -0.53 19.84 -3.65
CA HIS A 155 -1.77 20.55 -3.32
C HIS A 155 -1.63 21.45 -2.09
N LYS A 156 -0.47 21.43 -1.42
CA LYS A 156 -0.18 22.15 -0.17
C LYS A 156 -1.25 21.91 0.91
N SER A 157 -1.80 20.70 0.95
CA SER A 157 -2.88 20.32 1.84
C SER A 157 -2.61 18.96 2.46
N ALA A 158 -2.71 18.89 3.78
CA ALA A 158 -2.38 17.71 4.56
C ALA A 158 -3.57 16.75 4.77
N VAL A 159 -4.74 17.00 4.17
CA VAL A 159 -5.93 16.24 4.56
C VAL A 159 -5.94 14.78 4.08
N PHE A 160 -5.15 14.47 3.05
CA PHE A 160 -4.95 13.09 2.64
C PHE A 160 -4.05 12.28 3.61
N ILE A 161 -3.46 12.92 4.63
CA ILE A 161 -2.60 12.26 5.62
C ILE A 161 -3.43 11.81 6.81
N ASN A 162 -3.57 10.49 6.99
CA ASN A 162 -3.99 9.92 8.25
C ASN A 162 -2.83 9.94 9.26
N VAL A 163 -2.76 10.99 10.09
CA VAL A 163 -1.67 11.20 11.05
C VAL A 163 -1.50 10.03 12.04
N HIS A 164 -2.59 9.39 12.45
CA HIS A 164 -2.55 8.24 13.36
C HIS A 164 -1.81 7.06 12.72
N MET A 165 -2.05 6.81 11.43
CA MET A 165 -1.39 5.74 10.67
C MET A 165 0.10 6.04 10.45
N VAL A 166 0.47 7.31 10.21
CA VAL A 166 1.88 7.72 10.08
C VAL A 166 2.63 7.54 11.41
N ILE A 167 2.01 7.90 12.54
CA ILE A 167 2.60 7.70 13.86
C ILE A 167 2.75 6.20 14.17
N ALA A 168 1.73 5.39 13.91
CA ALA A 168 1.81 3.94 14.08
C ALA A 168 2.92 3.32 13.22
N GLY A 169 3.03 3.76 11.96
CA GLY A 169 4.12 3.37 11.07
C GLY A 169 5.50 3.78 11.61
N LEU A 170 5.66 5.01 12.10
CA LEU A 170 6.90 5.49 12.69
C LEU A 170 7.34 4.63 13.89
N VAL A 171 6.42 4.32 14.81
CA VAL A 171 6.69 3.46 15.97
C VAL A 171 7.08 2.06 15.52
N ASN A 172 6.32 1.44 14.60
CA ASN A 172 6.64 0.12 14.07
C ASN A 172 8.05 0.08 13.45
N ASN A 173 8.37 1.02 12.57
CA ASN A 173 9.67 1.06 11.89
C ASN A 173 10.81 1.38 12.86
N SER A 174 10.55 2.13 13.94
CA SER A 174 11.55 2.38 14.99
C SER A 174 11.84 1.12 15.81
N ILE A 175 10.81 0.34 16.16
CA ILE A 175 10.98 -0.96 16.84
C ILE A 175 11.81 -1.91 15.97
N TRP A 176 11.48 -1.99 14.67
CA TRP A 176 12.20 -2.82 13.72
C TRP A 176 13.63 -2.33 13.46
N LEU A 177 13.87 -1.01 13.45
CA LEU A 177 15.20 -0.43 13.35
C LEU A 177 16.08 -0.85 14.54
N VAL A 178 15.56 -0.69 15.77
CA VAL A 178 16.29 -1.11 16.98
C VAL A 178 16.52 -2.62 16.97
N TYR A 179 15.53 -3.41 16.57
CA TYR A 179 15.70 -4.85 16.39
C TYR A 179 16.83 -5.17 15.41
N GLY A 180 16.85 -4.54 14.23
CA GLY A 180 17.89 -4.71 13.21
C GLY A 180 19.28 -4.34 13.72
N LEU A 181 19.41 -3.24 14.47
CA LEU A 181 20.65 -2.83 15.13
C LEU A 181 21.14 -3.87 16.14
N LEU A 182 20.23 -4.43 16.95
CA LEU A 182 20.58 -5.43 17.97
C LEU A 182 21.07 -6.77 17.40
N ILE A 183 20.64 -7.11 16.18
CA ILE A 183 21.10 -8.33 15.49
C ILE A 183 22.10 -8.03 14.36
N THR A 184 22.56 -6.79 14.26
CA THR A 184 23.50 -6.31 13.22
C THR A 184 23.08 -6.70 11.80
N ASN A 185 21.78 -6.62 11.51
CA ASN A 185 21.23 -6.96 10.20
C ASN A 185 21.05 -5.70 9.34
N TRP A 186 21.98 -5.49 8.40
CA TRP A 186 22.01 -4.30 7.55
C TRP A 186 20.79 -4.10 6.65
N PHE A 187 20.14 -5.17 6.17
CA PHE A 187 18.94 -5.06 5.35
C PHE A 187 17.76 -4.51 6.18
N ILE A 188 17.53 -5.10 7.35
CA ILE A 188 16.51 -4.60 8.28
C ILE A 188 16.80 -3.15 8.70
N ILE A 189 18.05 -2.82 9.00
CA ILE A 189 18.44 -1.45 9.36
C ILE A 189 18.14 -0.50 8.20
N PHE A 190 18.62 -0.83 6.99
CA PHE A 190 18.51 0.03 5.81
C PHE A 190 17.05 0.40 5.51
N ILE A 191 16.19 -0.61 5.36
CA ILE A 191 14.79 -0.38 5.01
C ILE A 191 14.04 0.41 6.08
N ASN A 192 14.31 0.16 7.36
CA ASN A 192 13.63 0.84 8.45
C ASN A 192 14.14 2.28 8.66
N VAL A 193 15.43 2.56 8.42
CA VAL A 193 15.93 3.95 8.37
C VAL A 193 15.20 4.73 7.29
N LEU A 194 15.01 4.15 6.11
CA LEU A 194 14.28 4.78 5.01
C LEU A 194 12.84 5.11 5.44
N PHE A 195 12.12 4.16 6.02
CA PHE A 195 10.74 4.39 6.43
C PHE A 195 10.60 5.32 7.64
N VAL A 196 11.49 5.27 8.63
CA VAL A 196 11.51 6.24 9.74
C VAL A 196 11.73 7.66 9.20
N SER A 197 12.66 7.83 8.26
CA SER A 197 12.93 9.12 7.63
C SER A 197 11.70 9.62 6.87
N ALA A 198 11.06 8.76 6.10
CA ALA A 198 9.87 9.08 5.31
C ALA A 198 8.66 9.45 6.19
N ASN A 199 8.39 8.69 7.26
CA ASN A 199 7.30 9.01 8.20
C ASN A 199 7.57 10.31 8.97
N THR A 200 8.81 10.53 9.39
CA THR A 200 9.21 11.77 10.08
C THR A 200 9.02 12.96 9.17
N PHE A 201 9.46 12.87 7.91
CA PHE A 201 9.25 13.91 6.91
C PHE A 201 7.76 14.18 6.68
N THR A 202 6.94 13.13 6.57
CA THR A 202 5.48 13.25 6.43
C THR A 202 4.86 14.00 7.62
N LEU A 203 5.29 13.70 8.84
CA LEU A 203 4.80 14.38 10.05
C LEU A 203 5.25 15.86 10.11
N CYS A 204 6.46 16.18 9.62
CA CYS A 204 6.91 17.55 9.48
C CYS A 204 6.03 18.33 8.49
N LEU A 205 5.72 17.75 7.32
CA LEU A 205 4.84 18.40 6.35
C LEU A 205 3.42 18.60 6.89
N TYR A 206 2.89 17.63 7.65
CA TYR A 206 1.60 17.77 8.32
C TYR A 206 1.57 18.97 9.29
N ARG A 207 2.69 19.32 9.93
CA ARG A 207 2.77 20.51 10.79
C ARG A 207 2.92 21.82 10.02
N VAL A 208 3.56 21.78 8.85
CA VAL A 208 3.80 22.98 8.03
C VAL A 208 2.57 23.35 7.21
N TYR A 209 1.88 22.36 6.66
CA TYR A 209 0.64 22.54 5.92
C TYR A 209 -0.53 22.39 6.89
N ASP A 210 -1.04 23.52 7.42
CA ASP A 210 -2.17 23.54 8.33
C ASP A 210 -3.42 22.94 7.62
N PRO A 211 -4.03 21.87 8.17
CA PRO A 211 -5.26 21.30 7.63
C PRO A 211 -6.45 22.27 7.67
N ARG A 212 -6.33 23.45 8.29
CA ARG A 212 -7.40 24.45 8.41
C ARG A 212 -7.29 25.60 7.42
N THR A 213 -6.15 25.80 6.77
CA THR A 213 -5.97 26.85 5.75
C THR A 213 -6.12 26.23 4.37
N HIS A 214 -7.36 25.92 3.98
CA HIS A 214 -7.66 25.31 2.69
C HIS A 214 -7.68 26.33 1.54
N PRO A 215 -7.02 26.02 0.40
CA PRO A 215 -7.32 26.60 -0.90
C PRO A 215 -8.13 25.65 -1.82
N LEU A 216 -8.73 24.58 -1.26
CA LEU A 216 -9.62 23.67 -1.99
C LEU A 216 -11.07 24.14 -1.80
N GLN A 217 -11.86 24.15 -2.88
CA GLN A 217 -13.24 24.68 -2.91
C GLN A 217 -14.14 24.04 -1.83
N ASP A 218 -14.96 24.88 -1.18
CA ASP A 218 -15.99 24.47 -0.22
C ASP A 218 -16.90 23.39 -0.83
N GLY A 219 -17.05 22.24 -0.15
CA GLY A 219 -17.89 21.11 -0.60
C GLY A 219 -17.17 19.77 -0.75
N TRP A 220 -15.86 19.72 -0.52
CA TRP A 220 -15.13 18.45 -0.51
C TRP A 220 -15.34 17.64 0.80
N ASP A 221 -15.69 18.33 1.90
CA ASP A 221 -15.93 17.76 3.24
C ASP A 221 -17.31 17.10 3.42
N THR A 222 -18.17 17.08 2.40
CA THR A 222 -19.53 16.51 2.52
C THR A 222 -19.57 14.98 2.39
N HIS A 223 -18.40 14.31 2.38
CA HIS A 223 -18.30 12.87 2.57
C HIS A 223 -17.97 12.55 4.03
N ASP A 224 -19.02 12.25 4.79
CA ASP A 224 -19.11 11.61 6.11
C ASP A 224 -17.80 11.49 6.93
N VAL A 225 -17.75 12.28 8.01
CA VAL A 225 -16.74 12.32 9.08
C VAL A 225 -16.72 11.03 9.94
N ASP A 226 -17.25 9.90 9.45
CA ASP A 226 -17.26 8.61 10.16
C ASP A 226 -16.44 7.50 9.47
N GLN A 227 -15.58 7.87 8.52
CA GLN A 227 -14.70 6.93 7.84
C GLN A 227 -13.23 7.16 8.21
N GLY A 228 -12.83 6.52 9.31
CA GLY A 228 -11.44 6.09 9.53
C GLY A 228 -11.00 5.07 8.49
N GLU A 229 -11.07 5.43 7.21
CA GLU A 229 -10.69 4.58 6.10
C GLU A 229 -9.17 4.54 5.98
N ILE A 230 -8.62 3.35 6.21
CA ILE A 230 -7.34 2.90 5.64
C ILE A 230 -7.57 2.78 4.14
N SER A 231 -7.77 3.92 3.47
CA SER A 231 -7.91 4.00 2.05
C SER A 231 -6.51 3.98 1.45
N VAL A 232 -6.06 2.78 1.08
CA VAL A 232 -5.09 2.67 -0.02
C VAL A 232 -5.84 2.82 -1.36
N CYS A 233 -6.66 3.86 -1.49
CA CYS A 233 -7.09 4.33 -2.79
C CYS A 233 -6.00 5.27 -3.31
N ILE A 234 -5.27 4.77 -4.30
CA ILE A 234 -4.68 5.60 -5.34
C ILE A 234 -5.86 6.28 -6.02
N GLU A 235 -6.23 7.46 -5.52
CA GLU A 235 -7.16 8.33 -6.19
C GLU A 235 -6.39 9.01 -7.31
N LEU A 236 -6.48 8.42 -8.51
CA LEU A 236 -6.02 9.05 -9.74
C LEU A 236 -6.86 10.31 -9.94
N THR A 237 -6.21 11.46 -9.78
CA THR A 237 -6.80 12.78 -10.07
C THR A 237 -7.36 12.77 -11.50
N PRO A 238 -8.53 13.39 -11.74
CA PRO A 238 -9.11 13.43 -13.08
C PRO A 238 -8.17 14.18 -14.02
N ARG A 239 -8.01 13.60 -15.21
CA ARG A 239 -7.25 14.16 -16.32
C ARG A 239 -7.82 15.54 -16.65
N MET A 240 -7.10 16.62 -16.32
CA MET A 240 -7.33 17.92 -16.92
C MET A 240 -7.08 17.78 -18.44
N GLU A 241 -8.15 17.78 -19.23
CA GLU A 241 -8.04 18.04 -20.64
C GLU A 241 -7.75 19.52 -20.85
N THR A 242 -6.46 19.86 -20.96
CA THR A 242 -6.05 21.13 -21.55
C THR A 242 -5.52 20.86 -22.95
N LYS A 243 -6.36 21.08 -23.96
CA LYS A 243 -5.87 21.55 -25.27
C LYS A 243 -6.71 22.75 -25.75
N LYS A 244 -5.97 23.84 -25.93
CA LYS A 244 -6.36 25.20 -26.33
C LYS A 244 -7.04 25.24 -27.71
N SER A 245 -7.98 26.17 -27.91
CA SER A 245 -7.80 27.31 -28.82
C SER A 245 -8.96 28.31 -28.69
N LEU A 246 -8.64 29.55 -28.30
CA LEU A 246 -9.50 30.71 -28.55
C LEU A 246 -9.57 30.93 -30.06
N THR A 247 -10.76 30.89 -30.66
CA THR A 247 -11.13 31.76 -31.80
C THR A 247 -12.65 31.71 -32.05
N SER A 248 -13.23 32.91 -32.18
CA SER A 248 -14.44 33.31 -32.94
C SER A 248 -15.86 32.87 -32.51
N LEU A 249 -16.53 33.82 -31.85
CA LEU A 249 -17.92 34.34 -32.01
C LEU A 249 -19.15 33.42 -31.82
N PRO A 250 -20.28 33.96 -31.29
CA PRO A 250 -21.49 33.21 -30.96
C PRO A 250 -22.50 33.17 -32.12
N SER A 251 -23.18 32.03 -32.33
CA SER A 251 -24.42 31.92 -33.10
C SER A 251 -25.11 30.57 -32.81
N PRO A 252 -26.41 30.38 -33.12
CA PRO A 252 -27.54 30.65 -32.23
C PRO A 252 -28.23 29.36 -31.73
N GLU A 253 -29.13 29.54 -30.76
CA GLU A 253 -30.02 28.51 -30.20
C GLU A 253 -30.71 27.66 -31.29
N PHE A 254 -30.65 26.34 -31.14
CA PHE A 254 -31.64 25.42 -31.69
C PHE A 254 -32.44 24.83 -30.52
N SER A 255 -33.60 25.43 -30.24
CA SER A 255 -34.63 24.79 -29.42
C SER A 255 -35.37 23.75 -30.26
N TYR A 256 -35.49 22.52 -29.74
CA TYR A 256 -36.33 21.49 -30.34
C TYR A 256 -37.81 21.84 -30.09
N MET A 257 -38.56 22.16 -31.15
CA MET A 257 -40.02 22.28 -31.07
C MET A 257 -40.66 20.89 -30.93
N ALA A 258 -41.49 20.71 -29.90
CA ALA A 258 -42.32 19.52 -29.74
C ALA A 258 -43.47 19.52 -30.77
N SER A 259 -43.78 18.35 -31.33
CA SER A 259 -44.86 18.14 -32.29
C SER A 259 -46.25 18.35 -31.65
N PRO A 260 -47.21 19.06 -32.30
CA PRO A 260 -48.55 19.24 -31.75
C PRO A 260 -49.33 17.92 -31.75
N ARG A 261 -49.90 17.54 -30.60
CA ARG A 261 -50.89 16.46 -30.49
C ARG A 261 -52.18 16.89 -31.17
N LEU A 262 -52.74 16.01 -32.01
CA LEU A 262 -54.11 16.13 -32.51
C LEU A 262 -55.09 16.01 -31.32
N GLU A 263 -55.73 17.10 -30.94
CA GLU A 263 -56.93 17.06 -30.11
C GLU A 263 -58.11 16.57 -30.94
N SER A 264 -58.70 15.46 -30.50
CA SER A 264 -59.93 14.90 -31.06
C SER A 264 -61.08 15.87 -30.84
N LEU A 265 -61.65 16.36 -31.94
CA LEU A 265 -62.91 17.10 -31.99
C LEU A 265 -64.03 16.30 -31.32
N ARG A 266 -64.59 16.86 -30.25
CA ARG A 266 -65.87 16.44 -29.67
C ARG A 266 -66.77 17.66 -29.57
N GLN A 267 -67.55 17.89 -30.63
CA GLN A 267 -68.98 18.24 -30.65
C GLN A 267 -69.38 18.64 -32.07
#